data_AF-A0A8H4V069-F1
#
_entry.id   AF-A0A8H4V069-F1
#
_cell.length_a   1.000
_cell.length_b   1.000
_cell.length_c   1.000
_cell.angle_alpha   90.00
_cell.angle_beta   90.00
_cell.angle_gamma   90.00
#
_symmetry.space_group_name_H-M   'P 1'
#
loop_
_entity.id
_entity.type
_entity.pdbx_description
1 polymer ?
#
loop_
_entity_poly.entity_id
_entity_poly.type
_entity_poly.pdbx_seq_one_letter_code
_entity_poly.pdbx_strand_id
1 'polypeptide(L)' 'MPSKVSFTGPTGAVAKVSIIDSGFRLSGLATELLLTPPVEHFDRLPGVGSWSFLVEGSTGRKILFDLGGPAD' A
#
# COMPACT_ATOMS: atom_id res chain seq x y z
N MET A 1 24.62 9.45 4.04
CA MET A 1 24.73 8.79 5.36
C MET A 1 23.41 8.08 5.61
N PRO A 2 23.30 6.74 5.60
CA PRO A 2 22.04 6.09 5.95
C PRO A 2 21.76 6.37 7.43
N SER A 3 20.57 6.91 7.75
CA SER A 3 20.15 7.14 9.13
C SER A 3 20.09 5.79 9.86
N LYS A 4 20.84 5.66 10.98
CA LYS A 4 20.69 4.54 11.92
C LYS A 4 19.38 4.72 12.69
N VAL A 5 18.26 4.42 12.05
CA VAL A 5 16.98 4.27 12.75
C VAL A 5 17.02 2.91 13.44
N SER A 6 17.12 2.93 14.77
CA SER A 6 16.98 1.75 15.61
C SER A 6 15.49 1.45 15.75
N PHE A 7 15.07 0.28 15.25
CA PHE A 7 13.71 -0.22 15.47
C PHE A 7 13.68 -0.99 16.79
N THR A 8 13.04 -0.42 17.82
CA THR A 8 12.83 -1.09 19.10
C THR A 8 11.58 -1.97 19.02
N GLY A 9 11.69 -3.11 18.34
CA GLY A 9 10.64 -4.12 18.27
C GLY A 9 11.06 -5.45 18.90
N PRO A 10 10.13 -6.39 19.11
CA PRO A 10 10.45 -7.74 19.57
C PRO A 10 11.47 -8.41 18.66
N THR A 11 12.37 -9.20 19.25
CA THR A 11 13.31 -10.01 18.47
C THR A 11 12.55 -11.06 17.66
N GLY A 12 12.91 -11.27 16.40
CA GLY A 12 12.20 -12.19 15.53
C GLY A 12 12.76 -12.25 14.11
N ALA A 13 12.11 -13.02 13.24
CA ALA A 13 12.44 -13.04 11.82
C ALA A 13 12.17 -11.66 11.20
N VAL A 14 13.17 -11.12 10.51
CA VAL A 14 13.10 -9.80 9.86
C VAL A 14 12.95 -9.99 8.36
N ALA A 15 12.12 -9.15 7.74
CA ALA A 15 12.01 -9.03 6.29
C ALA A 15 12.15 -7.56 5.88
N LYS A 16 12.66 -7.34 4.66
CA LYS A 16 12.65 -6.02 4.03
C LYS A 16 11.32 -5.88 3.29
N VAL A 17 10.58 -4.82 3.59
CA VAL A 17 9.36 -4.44 2.85
C VAL A 17 9.67 -3.24 1.97
N SER A 18 9.36 -3.35 0.68
CA SER A 18 9.40 -2.23 -0.26
C SER A 18 7.97 -1.88 -0.63
N ILE A 19 7.61 -0.61 -0.44
CA ILE A 19 6.32 -0.06 -0.84
C ILE A 19 6.50 0.53 -2.24
N ILE A 20 5.73 0.05 -3.20
CA ILE A 20 5.85 0.40 -4.61
C ILE A 20 4.59 1.15 -5.00
N ASP A 21 4.72 2.41 -5.41
CA ASP A 21 3.62 3.12 -6.06
C ASP A 21 3.37 2.46 -7.41
N SER A 22 2.18 1.87 -7.58
CA SER A 22 1.81 1.16 -8.82
C SER A 22 1.56 2.12 -9.99
N GLY A 23 1.43 3.42 -9.73
CA GLY A 23 1.00 4.42 -10.72
C GLY A 23 -0.51 4.43 -10.96
N PHE A 24 -1.23 3.35 -10.63
CA PHE A 24 -2.68 3.29 -10.75
C PHE A 24 -3.36 4.22 -9.73
N ARG A 25 -4.42 4.90 -10.19
CA ARG A 25 -5.25 5.79 -9.36
C ARG A 25 -6.71 5.42 -9.53
N LEU A 26 -7.33 5.02 -8.43
CA LEU A 26 -8.78 4.81 -8.38
C LEU A 26 -9.46 6.14 -8.09
N SER A 27 -10.41 6.56 -8.92
CA SER A 27 -11.12 7.82 -8.71
C SER A 27 -12.56 7.73 -9.22
N GLY A 28 -13.45 8.60 -8.71
CA GLY A 28 -14.81 8.73 -9.22
C GLY A 28 -15.78 7.60 -8.85
N LEU A 29 -15.35 6.60 -8.08
CA LEU A 29 -16.27 5.62 -7.48
C LEU A 29 -17.17 6.30 -6.45
N ALA A 30 -18.43 5.86 -6.39
CA ALA A 30 -19.35 6.27 -5.34
C ALA A 30 -18.82 5.79 -3.98
N THR A 31 -18.72 6.70 -3.01
CA THR A 31 -18.13 6.41 -1.69
C THR A 31 -18.97 5.41 -0.89
N GLU A 32 -20.28 5.44 -1.05
CA GLU A 32 -21.23 4.51 -0.42
C GLU A 32 -21.00 3.03 -0.75
N LEU A 33 -20.28 2.72 -1.84
CA LEU A 33 -19.92 1.34 -2.21
C LEU A 33 -18.82 0.76 -1.30
N LEU A 34 -18.02 1.61 -0.66
CA LEU A 34 -16.78 1.21 0.03
C LEU A 34 -16.70 1.72 1.47
N LEU A 35 -17.39 2.82 1.79
CA LEU A 35 -17.26 3.55 3.04
C LEU A 35 -18.61 3.76 3.70
N THR A 36 -18.60 3.72 5.03
CA THR A 36 -19.71 4.07 5.90
C THR A 36 -19.15 4.69 7.19
N PRO A 37 -19.76 5.74 7.77
CA PRO A 37 -21.01 6.40 7.37
C PRO A 37 -20.86 7.36 6.17
N PRO A 38 -21.97 7.76 5.51
CA PRO A 38 -21.93 8.79 4.50
C PRO A 38 -21.50 10.13 5.10
N VAL A 39 -20.74 10.90 4.34
CA VAL A 39 -20.25 12.24 4.72
C VAL A 39 -20.79 13.23 3.70
N GLU A 40 -21.45 14.28 4.18
CA GLU A 40 -22.03 15.31 3.32
C GLU A 40 -20.94 15.93 2.42
N HIS A 41 -21.25 16.07 1.14
CA HIS A 41 -20.34 16.56 0.10
C HIS A 41 -19.14 15.66 -0.21
N PHE A 42 -19.17 14.39 0.21
CA PHE A 42 -18.14 13.39 -0.09
C PHE A 42 -18.74 12.14 -0.77
N ASP A 43 -19.41 12.36 -1.90
CA ASP A 43 -20.16 11.31 -2.62
C ASP A 43 -19.29 10.46 -3.56
N ARG A 44 -18.11 10.97 -3.92
CA ARG A 44 -17.19 10.35 -4.88
C ARG A 44 -15.78 10.32 -4.34
N LEU A 45 -15.10 9.17 -4.50
CA LEU A 45 -13.71 9.05 -4.10
C LEU A 45 -12.84 10.03 -4.89
N PRO A 46 -11.96 10.80 -4.23
CA PRO A 46 -10.87 11.49 -4.91
C PRO A 46 -9.92 10.47 -5.53
N GLY A 47 -8.94 10.92 -6.31
CA GLY A 47 -7.86 10.04 -6.77
C GLY A 47 -7.11 9.42 -5.60
N VAL A 48 -7.36 8.14 -5.33
CA VAL A 48 -6.65 7.37 -4.31
C VAL A 48 -5.57 6.51 -4.96
N GLY A 49 -4.41 6.45 -4.31
CA GLY A 49 -3.28 5.65 -4.75
C GLY A 49 -3.52 4.15 -4.60
N SER A 50 -2.81 3.36 -5.41
CA SER A 50 -2.68 1.92 -5.24
C SER A 50 -1.19 1.57 -5.11
N TRP A 51 -0.87 0.69 -4.18
CA TRP A 51 0.49 0.27 -3.88
C TRP A 51 0.63 -1.24 -3.92
N SER A 52 1.75 -1.70 -4.46
CA SER A 52 2.21 -3.08 -4.33
C SER A 52 3.28 -3.18 -3.26
N PHE A 53 3.38 -4.35 -2.62
CA PHE A 53 4.34 -4.59 -1.55
C PHE A 53 5.25 -5.76 -1.89
N LEU A 54 6.55 -5.49 -1.99
CA LEU A 54 7.56 -6.53 -2.13
C LEU A 54 8.16 -6.84 -0.76
N VAL A 55 7.95 -8.06 -0.29
CA VAL A 55 8.49 -8.58 0.96
C VAL A 55 9.64 -9.54 0.65
N GLU A 56 10.83 -9.23 1.15
CA GLU A 56 12.05 -10.02 0.99
C GLU A 56 12.51 -10.55 2.35
N GLY A 57 12.49 -11.87 2.50
CA GLY A 57 12.97 -12.55 3.71
C GLY A 57 14.49 -12.73 3.71
N SER A 58 15.05 -13.07 4.87
CA SER A 58 16.50 -13.28 5.05
C SER A 58 17.10 -14.40 4.19
N THR A 59 16.29 -15.33 3.69
CA THR A 59 16.72 -16.40 2.77
C THR A 59 16.80 -15.96 1.31
N GLY A 60 16.48 -14.70 0.99
CA GLY A 60 16.38 -14.19 -0.37
C GLY A 60 15.06 -14.51 -1.07
N ARG A 61 14.15 -15.24 -0.41
CA ARG A 61 12.79 -15.47 -0.92
C ARG A 61 12.03 -14.14 -0.98
N LYS A 62 11.39 -13.88 -2.12
CA LYS A 62 10.59 -12.69 -2.39
C LYS A 62 9.13 -13.05 -2.59
N ILE A 63 8.24 -12.21 -2.05
CA ILE A 63 6.79 -12.33 -2.21
C ILE A 63 6.27 -10.94 -2.59
N LEU A 64 5.50 -10.88 -3.66
CA LEU A 64 4.83 -9.67 -4.12
C LEU A 64 3.35 -9.74 -3.75
N PHE A 65 2.85 -8.71 -3.08
CA PHE A 65 1.44 -8.54 -2.76
C PHE A 65 0.85 -7.42 -3.59
N ASP A 66 -0.29 -7.71 -4.22
CA ASP A 66 -0.99 -6.86 -5.18
C ASP A 66 -0.16 -6.47 -6.41
N LEU A 67 -0.82 -6.17 -7.52
CA LEU A 67 -0.20 -5.79 -8.79
C LEU A 67 -0.70 -4.42 -9.29
N GLY A 68 -1.57 -3.76 -8.52
CA GLY A 68 -2.21 -2.52 -8.93
C GLY A 68 -3.34 -2.74 -9.92
N GLY A 69 -3.74 -1.68 -10.60
CA GLY A 69 -4.74 -1.74 -11.67
C GLY A 69 -4.15 -2.03 -13.05
N PRO A 70 -4.99 -2.34 -14.05
CA PRO A 70 -4.54 -2.48 -15.42
C PRO A 70 -3.85 -1.19 -15.89
N ALA A 71 -2.83 -1.34 -16.73
CA ALA A 71 -2.27 -0.21 -17.47
C ALA A 71 -3.29 0.27 -18.51
N ASP A 72 -3.31 1.58 -18.73
CA ASP A 72 -4.07 2.24 -19.79
C ASP A 72 -3.68 1.74 -21.19
#